data_AF-A0A7C2J4I9-F1
#
_entry.id   AF-A0A7C2J4I9-F1
#
_cell.length_a   1.000
_cell.length_b   1.000
_cell.length_c   1.000
_cell.angle_alpha   90.00
_cell.angle_beta   90.00
_cell.angle_gamma   90.00
#
_symmetry.space_group_name_H-M   'P 1'
#
loop_
_entity.id
_entity.type
_entity.pdbx_description
1 polymer ?
#
loop_
_entity_poly.entity_id
_entity_poly.type
_entity_poly.pdbx_seq_one_letter_code
_entity_poly.pdbx_strand_id
1 'polypeptide(L)'
;MRRKSPVLAAVLSFILGPLGYLYIGWQYAVMCTGVFLVFVLVLTVTDFPIPPWMKFMILAVLSWKAFTICSVRNHLIETDDGAARALNSFPIAAMAMSDLLVGIGMFYAGAVGVYAAALFLLDGNILKGLLTLLIGTPALVWIASMVFGLIAAGIDAVFARGVENLFRR
;
A
#
# COMPACT_ATOMS: atom_id res chain seq x y z
N MET A 1 16.27 -10.26 17.60
CA MET A 1 14.88 -9.72 17.75
C MET A 1 13.89 -10.87 17.82
N ARG A 2 12.69 -10.72 18.41
CA ARG A 2 11.67 -11.80 18.38
C ARG A 2 10.85 -11.81 17.08
N ARG A 3 10.48 -13.01 16.64
CA ARG A 3 9.53 -13.25 15.54
C ARG A 3 8.16 -12.72 15.94
N LYS A 4 7.42 -12.23 14.95
CA LYS A 4 6.06 -11.71 15.12
C LYS A 4 5.11 -12.50 14.23
N SER A 5 3.87 -12.71 14.62
CA SER A 5 2.91 -13.46 13.80
C SER A 5 2.45 -12.61 12.62
N PRO A 6 2.68 -13.02 11.35
CA PRO A 6 2.22 -12.26 10.18
C PRO A 6 0.69 -12.18 10.12
N VAL A 7 0.00 -13.25 10.51
CA VAL A 7 -1.47 -13.30 10.57
C VAL A 7 -1.99 -12.29 11.59
N LEU A 8 -1.36 -12.19 12.77
CA LEU A 8 -1.77 -11.21 13.77
C LEU A 8 -1.52 -9.78 13.29
N ALA A 9 -0.40 -9.52 12.61
CA ALA A 9 -0.12 -8.21 12.00
C ALA A 9 -1.20 -7.81 10.98
N ALA A 10 -1.62 -8.77 10.15
CA ALA A 10 -2.67 -8.60 9.14
C ALA A 10 -4.02 -8.25 9.79
N VAL A 11 -4.46 -9.06 10.76
CA VAL A 11 -5.73 -8.86 11.46
C VAL A 11 -5.76 -7.52 12.20
N LEU A 12 -4.68 -7.16 12.90
CA LEU A 12 -4.60 -5.88 13.60
C LEU A 12 -4.66 -4.69 12.62
N SER A 13 -3.99 -4.80 11.48
CA SER A 13 -3.99 -3.73 10.46
C SER A 13 -5.31 -3.65 9.69
N PHE A 14 -6.05 -4.76 9.58
CA PHE A 14 -7.40 -4.77 9.02
C PHE A 14 -8.39 -4.05 9.93
N ILE A 15 -8.35 -4.32 11.25
CA ILE A 15 -9.32 -3.78 12.21
C ILE A 15 -8.99 -2.33 12.58
N LEU A 16 -7.71 -2.03 12.84
CA LEU A 16 -7.26 -0.75 13.38
C LEU A 16 -6.62 0.17 12.33
N GLY A 17 -6.53 -0.28 11.08
CA GLY A 17 -5.89 0.48 10.00
C GLY A 17 -4.39 0.75 10.29
N PRO A 18 -3.91 2.00 10.14
CA PRO A 18 -2.51 2.35 10.39
C PRO A 18 -2.02 2.02 11.81
N LEU A 19 -2.90 2.04 12.82
CA LEU A 19 -2.53 1.70 14.20
C LEU A 19 -2.17 0.22 14.36
N GLY A 20 -2.68 -0.67 13.50
CA GLY A 20 -2.31 -2.09 13.53
C GLY A 20 -0.82 -2.33 13.25
N TYR A 21 -0.16 -1.41 12.54
CA TYR A 21 1.27 -1.46 12.27
C TYR A 21 2.14 -1.23 13.52
N LEU A 22 1.59 -0.74 14.63
CA LEU A 22 2.28 -0.70 15.92
C LEU A 22 2.76 -2.09 16.35
N TYR A 23 2.02 -3.14 15.96
CA TYR A 23 2.46 -4.51 16.19
C TYR A 23 3.79 -4.81 15.51
N ILE A 24 4.06 -4.25 14.34
CA ILE A 24 5.34 -4.42 13.61
C ILE A 24 6.41 -3.48 14.19
N GLY A 25 6.08 -2.21 14.36
CA GLY A 25 6.94 -1.20 14.99
C GLY A 25 6.33 0.20 14.86
N TRP A 26 6.68 1.11 15.76
CA TRP A 26 6.10 2.45 15.79
C TRP A 26 6.46 3.28 14.54
N GLN A 27 7.67 3.09 13.99
CA GLN A 27 8.09 3.73 12.74
C GLN A 27 7.18 3.32 11.57
N TYR A 28 6.78 2.05 11.50
CA TYR A 28 5.85 1.55 10.47
C TYR A 28 4.46 2.17 10.63
N ALA A 29 3.97 2.34 11.85
CA ALA A 29 2.69 3.00 12.10
C ALA A 29 2.71 4.48 11.67
N VAL A 30 3.78 5.20 12.00
CA VAL A 30 3.95 6.60 11.59
C VAL A 30 4.03 6.72 10.06
N MET A 31 4.86 5.90 9.41
CA MET A 31 5.00 5.93 7.95
C MET A 31 3.71 5.50 7.23
N CYS A 32 3.03 4.48 7.74
CA CYS A 32 1.73 4.07 7.21
C CYS A 32 0.69 5.19 7.32
N THR A 33 0.69 5.92 8.44
CA THR A 33 -0.22 7.07 8.63
C THR A 33 0.11 8.18 7.64
N GLY A 34 1.40 8.50 7.44
CA GLY A 34 1.83 9.49 6.44
C GLY A 34 1.40 9.10 5.02
N VAL A 35 1.65 7.85 4.61
CA VAL A 35 1.24 7.33 3.30
C VAL A 35 -0.27 7.35 3.13
N PHE A 36 -1.03 6.99 4.17
CA PHE A 36 -2.48 7.07 4.16
C PHE A 36 -2.98 8.50 3.96
N LEU A 37 -2.38 9.49 4.64
CA LEU A 37 -2.71 10.90 4.47
C LEU A 37 -2.41 11.39 3.05
N VAL A 38 -1.26 11.01 2.48
CA VAL A 38 -0.92 11.32 1.09
C VAL A 38 -1.95 10.73 0.13
N PHE A 39 -2.36 9.48 0.35
CA PHE A 39 -3.39 8.85 -0.47
C PHE A 39 -4.74 9.60 -0.39
N VAL A 40 -5.21 9.92 0.82
CA VAL A 40 -6.44 10.70 1.03
C VAL A 40 -6.36 12.08 0.38
N LEU A 41 -5.21 12.74 0.47
CA LEU A 41 -4.97 14.02 -0.18
C LEU A 41 -5.09 13.90 -1.71
N VAL A 42 -4.47 12.89 -2.32
CA VAL A 42 -4.58 12.66 -3.77
C VAL A 42 -6.04 12.44 -4.17
N LEU A 43 -6.80 11.63 -3.43
CA LEU A 43 -8.22 11.41 -3.71
C LEU A 43 -9.05 12.71 -3.58
N THR A 44 -8.75 13.53 -2.59
CA THR A 44 -9.46 14.79 -2.35
C THR A 44 -9.14 15.83 -3.43
N VAL A 45 -7.89 15.93 -3.86
CA VAL A 45 -7.45 16.87 -4.91
C VAL A 45 -7.98 16.48 -6.29
N THR A 46 -8.10 15.18 -6.55
CA THR A 46 -8.60 14.67 -7.83
C THR A 46 -10.12 14.63 -7.93
N ASP A 47 -10.83 14.91 -6.84
CA ASP A 47 -12.30 14.81 -6.72
C ASP A 47 -12.85 13.51 -7.34
N PHE A 48 -12.13 12.41 -7.11
CA PHE A 48 -12.42 11.17 -7.81
C PHE A 48 -13.71 10.54 -7.27
N PRO A 49 -14.71 10.22 -8.12
CA PRO A 49 -16.01 9.72 -7.67
C PRO A 49 -15.89 8.28 -7.19
N ILE A 50 -15.60 8.11 -5.89
CA ILE A 50 -15.46 6.80 -5.26
C ILE A 50 -16.74 6.45 -4.49
N PRO A 51 -17.36 5.29 -4.75
CA PRO A 51 -18.50 4.82 -3.96
C PRO A 51 -18.17 4.78 -2.45
N PRO A 52 -19.10 5.19 -1.56
CA PRO A 52 -18.82 5.30 -0.13
C PRO A 52 -18.36 4.00 0.55
N TRP A 53 -18.68 2.83 -0.01
CA TRP A 53 -18.27 1.53 0.51
C TRP A 53 -16.80 1.20 0.15
N MET A 54 -16.27 1.74 -0.94
CA MET A 54 -14.88 1.50 -1.35
C MET A 54 -13.87 2.07 -0.37
N LYS A 55 -14.25 3.00 0.53
CA LYS A 55 -13.37 3.51 1.59
C LYS A 55 -12.83 2.41 2.52
N PHE A 56 -13.51 1.27 2.62
CA PHE A 56 -13.07 0.15 3.46
C PHE A 56 -12.07 -0.77 2.75
N MET A 57 -11.95 -0.68 1.41
CA MET A 57 -11.04 -1.52 0.63
C MET A 57 -9.58 -1.29 1.00
N ILE A 58 -9.23 -0.09 1.45
CA ILE A 58 -7.89 0.23 1.95
C ILE A 58 -7.47 -0.68 3.11
N LEU A 59 -8.40 -1.11 3.97
CA LEU A 59 -8.10 -1.97 5.12
C LEU A 59 -7.61 -3.36 4.67
N ALA A 60 -8.13 -3.87 3.55
CA ALA A 60 -7.66 -5.13 2.97
C ALA A 60 -6.22 -5.00 2.44
N VAL A 61 -5.90 -3.88 1.78
CA VAL A 61 -4.53 -3.60 1.30
C VAL A 61 -3.56 -3.43 2.47
N LEU A 62 -3.98 -2.71 3.52
CA LEU A 62 -3.20 -2.55 4.75
C LEU A 62 -2.93 -3.89 5.44
N SER A 63 -3.94 -4.77 5.52
CA SER A 63 -3.80 -6.12 6.05
C SER A 63 -2.79 -6.95 5.27
N TRP A 64 -2.90 -6.97 3.94
CA TRP A 64 -2.00 -7.71 3.06
C TRP A 64 -0.55 -7.23 3.14
N LYS A 65 -0.33 -5.90 3.16
CA LYS A 65 1.03 -5.36 3.29
C LYS A 65 1.61 -5.62 4.68
N ALA A 66 0.82 -5.53 5.75
CA ALA A 66 1.28 -5.89 7.10
C ALA A 66 1.71 -7.36 7.19
N PHE A 67 0.94 -8.27 6.57
CA PHE A 67 1.32 -9.68 6.45
C PHE A 67 2.66 -9.85 5.73
N THR A 68 2.82 -9.19 4.58
CA THR A 68 4.02 -9.29 3.74
C THR A 68 5.25 -8.75 4.47
N ILE A 69 5.16 -7.55 5.04
CA ILE A 69 6.25 -6.91 5.81
C ILE A 69 6.66 -7.80 6.99
N CYS A 70 5.69 -8.34 7.73
CA CYS A 70 5.99 -9.20 8.87
C CYS A 70 6.65 -10.52 8.44
N SER A 71 6.25 -11.08 7.30
CA SER A 71 6.82 -12.30 6.73
C SER A 71 8.26 -12.09 6.28
N VAL A 72 8.51 -11.02 5.50
CA VAL A 72 9.86 -10.63 5.06
C VAL A 72 10.76 -10.34 6.26
N ARG A 73 10.26 -9.60 7.26
CA ARG A 73 11.00 -9.33 8.50
C ARG A 73 11.39 -10.62 9.23
N ASN A 74 10.47 -11.57 9.35
CA ASN A 74 10.74 -12.84 10.02
C ASN A 74 11.76 -13.71 9.28
N HIS A 75 11.79 -13.64 7.95
CA HIS A 75 12.76 -14.34 7.13
C HIS A 75 14.16 -13.72 7.24
N LEU A 76 14.25 -12.38 7.25
CA LEU A 76 15.51 -11.67 7.43
C LEU A 76 16.13 -11.91 8.82
N ILE A 77 15.30 -12.05 9.86
CA ILE A 77 15.76 -12.44 11.21
C ILE A 77 16.37 -13.85 11.23
N GLU A 78 15.92 -14.77 10.36
CA GLU A 78 16.52 -16.12 10.27
C GLU A 78 17.88 -16.11 9.59
N THR A 79 18.13 -15.12 8.73
CA THR A 79 19.28 -15.13 7.83
C THR A 79 20.46 -14.31 8.37
N ASP A 80 20.21 -13.21 9.09
CA ASP A 80 21.28 -12.35 9.63
C ASP A 80 20.82 -11.51 10.85
N ASP A 81 21.54 -11.64 11.98
CA ASP A 81 21.25 -10.90 13.22
C ASP A 81 21.66 -9.41 13.12
N GLY A 82 22.59 -9.06 12.23
CA GLY A 82 23.01 -7.67 11.98
C GLY A 82 21.95 -6.86 11.23
N ALA A 83 21.36 -7.43 10.19
CA ALA A 83 20.27 -6.84 9.41
C ALA A 83 19.01 -6.58 10.25
N ALA A 84 18.77 -7.38 11.30
CA ALA A 84 17.58 -7.29 12.13
C ALA A 84 17.41 -5.92 12.81
N ARG A 85 18.50 -5.23 13.20
CA ARG A 85 18.41 -3.87 13.78
C ARG A 85 18.03 -2.80 12.77
N ALA A 86 18.53 -2.92 11.53
CA ALA A 86 18.19 -2.00 10.46
C ALA A 86 16.69 -2.06 10.11
N LEU A 87 16.05 -3.22 10.27
CA LEU A 87 14.61 -3.42 9.97
C LEU A 87 13.65 -2.54 10.79
N ASN A 88 14.06 -2.01 11.93
CA ASN A 88 13.25 -1.08 12.71
C ASN A 88 13.64 0.39 12.47
N SER A 89 14.42 0.68 11.43
CA SER A 89 14.80 2.05 11.09
C SER A 89 13.72 2.74 10.25
N PHE A 90 13.62 4.06 10.39
CA PHE A 90 12.72 4.89 9.58
C PHE A 90 12.92 4.73 8.07
N PRO A 91 14.16 4.71 7.54
CA PRO A 91 14.35 4.58 6.10
C PRO A 91 13.83 3.27 5.52
N ILE A 92 13.99 2.14 6.23
CA ILE A 92 13.42 0.85 5.80
C ILE A 92 11.90 0.86 5.91
N ALA A 93 11.36 1.41 7.00
CA ALA A 93 9.91 1.56 7.14
C ALA A 93 9.31 2.46 6.05
N ALA A 94 10.02 3.52 5.65
CA ALA A 94 9.60 4.41 4.59
C ALA A 94 9.54 3.70 3.23
N MET A 95 10.59 2.97 2.86
CA MET A 95 10.62 2.17 1.62
C MET A 95 9.55 1.08 1.59
N ALA A 96 9.31 0.41 2.73
CA ALA A 96 8.25 -0.59 2.81
C ALA A 96 6.84 0.02 2.66
N MET A 97 6.66 1.28 3.09
CA MET A 97 5.38 1.98 3.04
C MET A 97 5.16 2.78 1.76
N SER A 98 6.21 3.21 1.07
CA SER A 98 6.10 3.85 -0.25
C SER A 98 5.51 2.87 -1.27
N ASP A 99 5.91 1.60 -1.23
CA ASP A 99 5.31 0.52 -2.04
C ASP A 99 3.84 0.24 -1.67
N LEU A 100 3.45 0.44 -0.39
CA LEU A 100 2.05 0.41 0.02
C LEU A 100 1.22 1.49 -0.70
N LEU A 101 1.76 2.70 -0.90
CA LEU A 101 1.06 3.78 -1.61
C LEU A 101 0.69 3.36 -3.04
N VAL A 102 1.64 2.74 -3.75
CA VAL A 102 1.42 2.21 -5.11
C VAL A 102 0.35 1.11 -5.09
N GLY A 103 0.46 0.17 -4.14
CA GLY A 103 -0.49 -0.92 -3.98
C GLY A 103 -1.92 -0.45 -3.71
N ILE A 104 -2.10 0.55 -2.85
CA ILE A 104 -3.42 1.16 -2.58
C ILE A 104 -3.97 1.79 -3.86
N GLY A 105 -3.16 2.62 -4.54
CA GLY A 105 -3.57 3.28 -5.78
C GLY A 105 -4.02 2.34 -6.87
N MET A 106 -3.23 1.30 -7.13
CA MET A 106 -3.56 0.26 -8.11
C MET A 106 -4.83 -0.51 -7.75
N PHE A 107 -5.00 -0.86 -6.47
CA PHE A 107 -6.17 -1.61 -6.02
C PHE A 107 -7.46 -0.78 -6.17
N TYR A 108 -7.42 0.51 -5.81
CA TYR A 108 -8.56 1.41 -6.01
C TYR A 108 -8.88 1.63 -7.48
N ALA A 109 -7.86 1.85 -8.33
CA ALA A 109 -8.06 2.00 -9.76
C ALA A 109 -8.71 0.75 -10.39
N GLY A 110 -8.25 -0.43 -9.97
CA GLY A 110 -8.84 -1.70 -10.38
C GLY A 110 -10.29 -1.84 -9.92
N ALA A 111 -10.56 -1.57 -8.64
CA ALA A 111 -11.91 -1.65 -8.07
C ALA A 111 -12.89 -0.71 -8.77
N VAL A 112 -12.48 0.54 -9.05
CA VAL A 112 -13.30 1.52 -9.76
C VAL A 112 -13.52 1.10 -11.21
N GLY A 113 -12.49 0.62 -11.91
CA GLY A 113 -12.64 0.13 -13.29
C GLY A 113 -13.60 -1.05 -13.39
N VAL A 114 -13.50 -2.03 -12.48
CA VAL A 114 -14.43 -3.17 -12.41
C VAL A 114 -15.85 -2.71 -12.08
N TYR A 115 -16.00 -1.77 -11.14
CA TYR A 115 -17.30 -1.23 -10.78
C TYR A 115 -17.98 -0.49 -11.94
N ALA A 116 -17.24 0.37 -12.64
CA ALA A 116 -17.74 1.07 -13.82
C ALA A 116 -18.13 0.10 -14.95
N ALA A 117 -17.30 -0.92 -15.20
CA ALA A 117 -17.63 -1.97 -16.16
C ALA A 117 -18.92 -2.72 -15.78
N ALA A 118 -19.10 -3.05 -14.50
CA ALA A 118 -20.30 -3.72 -14.01
C ALA A 118 -21.56 -2.86 -14.22
N LEU A 119 -21.50 -1.55 -13.96
CA LEU A 119 -22.63 -0.65 -14.23
C LEU A 119 -23.01 -0.65 -15.72
N PHE A 120 -22.05 -0.52 -16.62
CA PHE A 120 -22.33 -0.55 -18.07
C PHE A 120 -22.90 -1.89 -18.55
N LEU A 121 -22.49 -3.01 -17.96
CA LEU A 121 -23.05 -4.32 -18.26
C LEU A 121 -24.51 -4.43 -17.77
N LEU A 122 -24.80 -3.94 -16.56
CA LEU A 122 -26.14 -3.95 -15.97
C LEU A 122 -27.12 -3.02 -16.71
N ASP A 123 -26.63 -1.90 -17.25
CA ASP A 123 -27.40 -0.97 -18.08
C ASP A 123 -27.65 -1.49 -19.52
N GLY A 124 -27.25 -2.73 -19.81
CA GLY A 124 -27.44 -3.38 -21.11
C GLY A 124 -26.43 -2.97 -22.19
N ASN A 125 -25.44 -2.12 -21.86
CA ASN A 125 -24.39 -1.71 -22.80
C ASN A 125 -23.19 -2.66 -22.74
N ILE A 126 -23.39 -3.87 -23.26
CA ILE A 126 -22.43 -4.99 -23.16
C ILE A 126 -21.07 -4.62 -23.74
N LEU A 127 -21.04 -3.96 -24.90
CA LEU A 127 -19.80 -3.57 -25.58
C LEU A 127 -18.98 -2.57 -24.75
N LYS A 128 -19.62 -1.51 -24.21
CA LYS A 128 -18.92 -0.54 -23.36
C LYS A 128 -18.45 -1.17 -22.05
N GLY A 129 -19.24 -2.07 -21.46
CA GLY A 129 -18.85 -2.81 -20.26
C GLY A 129 -17.61 -3.66 -20.48
N LEU A 130 -17.57 -4.45 -21.56
CA LEU A 130 -16.40 -5.26 -21.93
C LEU A 130 -15.17 -4.41 -22.26
N LEU A 131 -15.32 -3.32 -23.02
CA LEU A 131 -14.21 -2.40 -23.31
C LEU A 131 -13.65 -1.76 -22.03
N THR A 132 -14.53 -1.35 -21.12
CA THR A 132 -14.13 -0.78 -19.82
C THR A 132 -13.42 -1.83 -18.96
N LEU A 133 -13.87 -3.08 -18.99
CA LEU A 133 -13.25 -4.16 -18.22
C LEU A 133 -11.87 -4.56 -18.79
N LEU A 134 -11.78 -4.77 -20.09
CA LEU A 134 -10.59 -5.32 -20.75
C LEU A 134 -9.52 -4.28 -21.05
N ILE A 135 -9.91 -3.04 -21.31
CA ILE A 135 -8.98 -1.97 -21.69
C ILE A 135 -8.99 -0.85 -20.65
N GLY A 136 -10.18 -0.36 -20.27
CA GLY A 136 -10.30 0.75 -19.33
C GLY A 136 -9.69 0.45 -17.95
N THR A 137 -9.98 -0.72 -17.39
CA THR A 137 -9.51 -1.10 -16.05
C THR A 137 -7.98 -1.27 -16.02
N PRO A 138 -7.34 -2.02 -16.93
CA PRO A 138 -5.87 -2.06 -16.99
C PRO A 138 -5.24 -0.68 -17.23
N ALA A 139 -5.84 0.15 -18.09
CA ALA A 139 -5.34 1.51 -18.34
C ALA A 139 -5.40 2.37 -17.07
N LEU A 140 -6.51 2.31 -16.31
CA LEU A 140 -6.65 3.02 -15.04
C LEU A 140 -5.62 2.53 -14.01
N VAL A 141 -5.45 1.22 -13.88
CA VAL A 141 -4.44 0.62 -12.97
C VAL A 141 -3.03 1.07 -13.35
N TRP A 142 -2.73 1.11 -14.65
CA TRP A 142 -1.44 1.56 -15.16
C TRP A 142 -1.18 3.05 -14.89
N ILE A 143 -2.17 3.92 -15.14
CA ILE A 143 -2.06 5.35 -14.81
C ILE A 143 -1.85 5.53 -13.31
N ALA A 144 -2.63 4.82 -12.49
CA ALA A 144 -2.48 4.88 -11.04
C ALA A 144 -1.10 4.40 -10.59
N SER A 145 -0.57 3.30 -11.16
CA SER A 145 0.76 2.82 -10.82
C SER A 145 1.85 3.83 -11.17
N MET A 146 1.71 4.57 -12.27
CA MET A 146 2.66 5.64 -12.63
C MET A 146 2.58 6.83 -11.66
N VAL A 147 1.37 7.32 -11.36
CA VAL A 147 1.17 8.48 -10.48
C VAL A 147 1.67 8.16 -9.07
N PHE A 148 1.20 7.06 -8.47
CA PHE A 148 1.61 6.68 -7.13
C PHE A 148 3.06 6.19 -7.09
N GLY A 149 3.56 5.57 -8.17
CA GLY A 149 4.96 5.18 -8.30
C GLY A 149 5.90 6.39 -8.31
N LEU A 150 5.51 7.48 -8.98
CA LEU A 150 6.27 8.73 -8.96
C LEU A 150 6.33 9.33 -7.54
N ILE A 151 5.21 9.32 -6.82
CA ILE A 151 5.15 9.81 -5.43
C ILE A 151 6.00 8.91 -4.52
N ALA A 152 5.88 7.59 -4.67
CA ALA A 152 6.66 6.60 -3.92
C ALA A 152 8.17 6.77 -4.16
N ALA A 153 8.60 6.95 -5.41
CA ALA A 153 9.99 7.24 -5.75
C ALA A 153 10.49 8.55 -5.12
N GLY A 154 9.63 9.57 -5.03
CA GLY A 154 9.94 10.80 -4.30
C GLY A 154 10.17 10.58 -2.81
N ILE A 155 9.33 9.76 -2.17
CA ILE A 155 9.51 9.35 -0.76
C ILE A 155 10.82 8.58 -0.60
N ASP A 156 11.06 7.59 -1.46
CA ASP A 156 12.27 6.77 -1.40
C ASP A 156 13.54 7.61 -1.58
N ALA A 157 13.54 8.59 -2.48
CA ALA A 157 14.67 9.49 -2.70
C ALA A 157 15.02 10.32 -1.45
N VAL A 158 14.02 10.75 -0.67
CA VAL A 158 14.24 11.49 0.59
C VAL A 158 14.91 10.60 1.63
N PHE A 159 14.54 9.32 1.68
CA PHE A 159 15.05 8.37 2.68
C PHE A 159 16.26 7.55 2.22
N ALA A 160 16.62 7.55 0.93
CA ALA A 160 17.72 6.78 0.35
C ALA A 160 19.07 7.06 1.04
N ARG A 161 19.37 8.33 1.33
CA ARG A 161 20.59 8.73 2.06
C ARG A 161 20.63 8.17 3.49
N GLY A 162 19.46 7.97 4.10
CA GLY A 162 19.35 7.37 5.43
C GLY A 162 19.67 5.87 5.42
N VAL A 163 19.23 5.16 4.37
CA VAL A 163 19.49 3.72 4.18
C VAL A 163 20.99 3.46 3.96
N GLU A 164 21.64 4.24 3.10
CA GLU A 164 23.06 4.07 2.79
C GLU A 164 23.95 4.20 4.03
N ASN A 165 23.58 5.10 4.95
CA ASN A 165 24.29 5.29 6.22
C ASN A 165 24.04 4.17 7.25
N LEU A 166 22.94 3.41 7.12
CA LEU A 166 22.58 2.30 8.01
C LEU A 166 23.35 1.01 7.69
N PHE A 167 23.69 0.78 6.41
CA PHE A 167 24.44 -0.40 5.97
C PHE A 167 25.97 -0.19 5.93
N ARG A 168 26.44 1.06 6.09
CA ARG A 168 27.88 1.37 6.21
C ARG A 168 28.41 1.29 7.65
N ARG A 169 27.56 1.02 8.64
CA ARG A 169 27.92 0.87 10.07
C ARG A 169 27.76 -0.57 10.51
#